data_AF-A0A0C3PT00-F1
#
_entry.id   AF-A0A0C3PT00-F1
#
_cell.length_a   1.000
_cell.length_b   1.000
_cell.length_c   1.000
_cell.angle_alpha   90.00
_cell.angle_beta   90.00
_cell.angle_gamma   90.00
#
_symmetry.space_group_name_H-M   'P 1'
#
loop_
_entity.id
_entity.type
_entity.pdbx_description
1 polymer ?
#
loop_
_entity_poly.entity_id
_entity_poly.type
_entity_poly.pdbx_seq_one_letter_code
_entity_poly.pdbx_strand_id
1 'polypeptide(L)'
;MLVVHPASTCDICLDPYSITAEPVKSPHAIACGHTFCLTCLRNLSPSACPLCRKTFRQDSIKKLHIAELPELDRASEGAENAQLLSLLQRVALASTEDAPDDEVVQVLAEVDEWLSQHSEDSNSVSNLLF
;
A
#
# COMPACT_ATOMS: atom_id res chain seq x y z
N MET A 1 -5.51 -9.79 -3.10
CA MET A 1 -6.05 -8.59 -2.44
C MET A 1 -5.42 -7.37 -3.08
N LEU A 2 -6.20 -6.38 -3.51
CA LEU A 2 -5.65 -5.13 -4.04
C LEU A 2 -5.40 -4.18 -2.85
N VAL A 3 -4.15 -3.81 -2.63
CA VAL A 3 -3.74 -2.81 -1.64
C VAL A 3 -3.43 -1.52 -2.39
N VAL A 4 -4.04 -0.43 -1.94
CA VAL A 4 -3.80 0.92 -2.47
C VAL A 4 -3.12 1.72 -1.38
N HIS A 5 -1.96 2.31 -1.69
CA HIS A 5 -1.22 3.10 -0.72
C HIS A 5 -2.06 4.29 -0.24
N PRO A 6 -2.03 4.70 1.05
CA PRO A 6 -2.86 5.80 1.56
C PRO A 6 -2.67 7.14 0.83
N ALA A 7 -1.49 7.36 0.24
CA ALA A 7 -1.20 8.54 -0.56
C ALA A 7 -1.70 8.46 -2.03
N SER A 8 -2.40 7.40 -2.42
CA SER A 8 -2.89 7.25 -3.80
C SER A 8 -4.04 8.21 -4.07
N THR A 9 -3.96 8.92 -5.18
CA THR A 9 -4.90 9.98 -5.57
C THR A 9 -5.45 9.75 -6.97
N CYS A 10 -6.52 10.45 -7.32
CA CYS A 10 -7.08 10.44 -8.66
C CYS A 10 -6.24 11.28 -9.63
N ASP A 11 -5.81 10.72 -10.76
CA ASP A 11 -5.00 11.45 -11.77
C ASP A 11 -5.72 12.62 -12.48
N ILE A 12 -7.02 12.83 -12.21
CA ILE A 12 -7.80 13.94 -12.79
C ILE A 12 -7.95 15.09 -11.80
N CYS A 13 -8.45 14.81 -10.60
CA CYS A 13 -8.70 15.86 -9.59
C CYS A 13 -7.61 15.96 -8.52
N LEU A 14 -6.65 15.02 -8.51
CA LEU A 14 -5.56 14.91 -7.54
C LEU A 14 -6.01 14.73 -6.08
N ASP A 15 -7.30 14.52 -5.85
CA ASP A 15 -7.83 14.21 -4.52
C ASP A 15 -7.46 12.79 -4.08
N PRO A 16 -7.16 12.58 -2.79
CA PRO A 16 -6.97 11.25 -2.21
C PRO A 16 -8.21 10.38 -2.40
N TYR A 17 -7.99 9.09 -2.63
CA TYR A 17 -9.07 8.12 -2.64
C TYR A 17 -9.64 7.91 -1.24
N SER A 18 -10.97 7.88 -1.13
CA SER A 18 -11.65 7.51 0.11
C SER A 18 -12.20 6.09 0.01
N ILE A 19 -11.80 5.25 0.97
CA ILE A 19 -12.24 3.85 1.09
C ILE A 19 -13.53 3.77 1.92
N THR A 20 -13.66 4.63 2.94
CA THR A 20 -14.71 4.59 3.98
C THR A 20 -15.91 5.51 3.72
N ALA A 21 -15.76 6.53 2.87
CA ALA A 21 -16.81 7.51 2.61
C ALA A 21 -17.62 7.21 1.33
N GLU A 22 -18.55 8.12 1.03
CA GLU A 22 -19.37 8.18 -0.18
C GLU A 22 -18.66 7.65 -1.45
N PRO A 23 -19.33 6.84 -2.29
CA PRO A 23 -18.72 6.14 -3.42
C PRO A 23 -18.08 7.06 -4.46
N VAL A 24 -18.39 8.37 -4.42
CA VAL A 24 -17.92 9.35 -5.40
C VAL A 24 -16.40 9.55 -5.42
N LYS A 25 -15.74 9.50 -4.25
CA LYS A 25 -14.26 9.60 -4.14
C LYS A 25 -13.55 8.25 -4.08
N SER A 26 -14.27 7.15 -4.18
CA SER A 26 -13.65 5.81 -4.21
C SER A 26 -13.06 5.50 -5.59
N PRO A 27 -12.00 4.67 -5.67
CA PRO A 27 -11.35 4.36 -6.93
C PRO A 27 -12.20 3.40 -7.78
N HIS A 28 -12.27 3.70 -9.07
CA HIS A 28 -13.02 2.92 -10.05
C HIS A 28 -12.15 2.64 -11.27
N ALA A 29 -12.18 1.39 -11.73
CA ALA A 29 -11.54 0.99 -12.98
C ALA A 29 -12.52 1.07 -14.15
N ILE A 30 -11.99 1.48 -15.31
CA ILE A 30 -12.67 1.40 -16.61
C ILE A 30 -12.11 0.23 -17.44
N ALA A 31 -12.77 -0.11 -18.55
CA ALA A 31 -12.45 -1.29 -19.37
C ALA A 31 -10.98 -1.36 -19.85
N CYS A 32 -10.27 -0.23 -19.94
CA CYS A 32 -8.86 -0.22 -20.31
C CYS A 32 -7.89 -0.49 -19.15
N GLY A 33 -8.38 -0.64 -17.91
CA GLY A 33 -7.58 -0.92 -16.71
C GLY A 33 -7.14 0.29 -15.90
N HIS A 34 -7.28 1.51 -16.41
CA HIS A 34 -6.92 2.73 -15.66
C HIS A 34 -7.96 3.06 -14.59
N THR A 35 -7.51 3.71 -13.51
CA THR A 35 -8.31 3.98 -12.31
C THR A 35 -8.46 5.47 -12.04
N PHE A 36 -9.68 5.91 -11.71
CA PHE A 36 -10.00 7.30 -11.38
C PHE A 36 -11.13 7.32 -10.34
N CYS A 37 -11.43 8.48 -9.74
CA CYS A 37 -12.63 8.60 -8.90
C CYS A 37 -13.91 8.61 -9.76
N LEU A 38 -15.04 8.19 -9.17
CA LEU A 38 -16.31 8.09 -9.88
C LEU A 38 -16.81 9.45 -10.39
N THR A 39 -16.61 10.52 -9.61
CA THR A 39 -16.98 11.88 -10.00
C THR A 39 -16.30 12.27 -11.31
N CYS A 40 -14.99 12.07 -11.40
CA CYS A 40 -14.24 12.42 -12.60
C CYS A 40 -14.67 11.57 -13.80
N LEU A 41 -14.87 10.26 -13.63
CA LEU A 41 -15.32 9.39 -14.72
C LEU A 41 -16.70 9.78 -15.28
N ARG A 42 -17.63 10.20 -14.42
CA ARG A 42 -18.97 10.64 -14.84
C ARG A 42 -18.95 11.98 -15.56
N ASN A 43 -17.98 12.83 -15.28
CA ASN A 43 -17.84 14.16 -15.88
C ASN A 43 -17.02 14.16 -17.18
N LEU A 44 -16.46 13.02 -17.61
CA LEU A 44 -15.72 12.93 -18.87
C LEU A 44 -16.67 12.98 -20.08
N SER A 45 -16.44 13.97 -20.95
CA SER A 45 -17.08 14.10 -22.26
C SER A 45 -16.00 14.42 -23.30
N PRO A 46 -15.69 13.50 -24.25
CA PRO A 46 -16.29 12.17 -24.42
C PRO A 46 -15.87 11.18 -23.32
N SER A 47 -16.58 10.05 -23.19
CA SER A 47 -16.20 8.94 -22.31
C SER A 47 -14.99 8.18 -22.86
N ALA A 48 -13.82 8.82 -22.77
CA ALA A 48 -12.53 8.29 -23.19
C ALA A 48 -11.52 8.43 -22.03
N CYS A 49 -10.67 7.41 -21.87
CA CYS A 49 -9.64 7.40 -20.83
C CYS A 49 -8.65 8.56 -21.02
N PRO A 50 -8.39 9.40 -20.00
CA PRO A 50 -7.39 10.48 -20.11
C PRO A 50 -5.96 10.00 -20.38
N LEU A 51 -5.62 8.77 -19.97
CA LEU A 51 -4.25 8.24 -20.07
C LEU A 51 -3.98 7.55 -21.42
N CYS A 52 -4.90 6.70 -21.90
CA CYS A 52 -4.69 5.93 -23.12
C CYS A 52 -5.72 6.17 -24.23
N ARG A 53 -6.66 7.09 -24.03
CA ARG A 53 -7.68 7.53 -25.00
C ARG A 53 -8.66 6.45 -25.49
N LYS A 54 -8.60 5.23 -24.94
CA LYS A 54 -9.59 4.18 -25.21
C LYS A 54 -10.96 4.63 -24.70
N THR A 55 -11.98 4.48 -25.54
CA THR A 55 -13.37 4.75 -25.16
C THR A 55 -13.85 3.72 -24.15
N PHE A 56 -14.74 4.15 -23.26
CA PHE A 56 -15.38 3.28 -22.28
C PHE A 56 -16.85 3.62 -22.16
N ARG A 57 -17.65 2.66 -21.72
CA ARG A 57 -19.07 2.86 -21.47
C ARG A 57 -19.29 3.18 -19.99
N GLN A 58 -20.19 4.10 -19.66
CA GLN A 58 -20.42 4.48 -18.27
C GLN A 58 -20.93 3.31 -17.40
N ASP A 59 -21.67 2.36 -17.99
CA ASP A 59 -22.14 1.13 -17.34
C ASP A 59 -21.02 0.10 -17.06
N SER A 60 -19.87 0.25 -17.72
CA SER A 60 -18.69 -0.60 -17.54
C SER A 60 -17.76 -0.15 -16.40
N ILE A 61 -18.04 1.00 -15.78
CA ILE A 61 -17.25 1.52 -14.65
C ILE A 61 -17.44 0.59 -13.43
N LYS A 62 -16.35 0.07 -12.87
CA LYS A 62 -16.38 -0.85 -11.71
C LYS A 62 -15.67 -0.23 -10.51
N LYS A 63 -16.35 -0.21 -9.36
CA LYS A 63 -15.75 0.18 -8.07
C LYS A 63 -14.69 -0.85 -7.69
N LEU A 64 -13.51 -0.39 -7.30
CA LEU A 64 -12.49 -1.26 -6.73
C LEU A 64 -12.74 -1.39 -5.23
N HIS A 65 -12.88 -2.62 -4.75
CA HIS A 65 -12.95 -2.93 -3.33
C HIS A 65 -11.51 -3.05 -2.80
N ILE A 66 -11.11 -2.07 -1.99
CA ILE A 66 -9.80 -2.04 -1.34
C ILE A 66 -10.02 -2.57 0.07
N ALA A 67 -9.20 -3.55 0.46
CA ALA A 67 -9.18 -3.98 1.85
C ALA A 67 -8.63 -2.83 2.69
N GLU A 68 -9.37 -2.44 3.71
CA GLU A 68 -8.81 -1.62 4.77
C GLU A 68 -7.72 -2.48 5.40
N LEU A 69 -6.46 -2.04 5.25
CA LEU A 69 -5.40 -2.61 6.06
C LEU A 69 -5.88 -2.46 7.52
N PRO A 70 -5.84 -3.53 8.33
CA PRO A 70 -6.15 -3.40 9.74
C PRO A 70 -5.38 -2.21 10.28
N GLU A 71 -6.00 -1.44 11.18
CA GLU A 71 -5.29 -0.41 11.94
C GLU A 71 -4.18 -1.11 12.73
N LEU A 72 -3.07 -1.30 12.05
CA LEU A 72 -1.76 -1.25 12.60
C LEU A 72 -1.76 0.00 13.52
N ASP A 73 -1.66 -0.24 14.82
CA ASP A 73 -1.84 0.72 15.91
C ASP A 73 -0.81 1.86 15.77
N ARG A 74 -1.20 2.90 15.02
CA ARG A 74 -0.37 4.05 14.60
C ARG A 74 0.33 4.81 15.74
N ALA A 75 0.04 4.50 17.00
CA ALA A 75 0.63 5.13 18.19
C ALA A 75 1.78 4.32 18.81
N SER A 76 1.74 2.96 18.81
CA SER A 76 2.90 2.12 19.17
C SER A 76 3.88 1.96 18.01
N GLU A 77 3.33 2.00 16.80
CA GLU A 77 4.05 1.78 15.54
C GLU A 77 5.00 2.89 15.13
N GLY A 78 4.85 4.12 15.65
CA GLY A 78 5.77 5.20 15.32
C GLY A 78 7.20 4.90 15.79
N ALA A 79 7.33 4.32 16.99
CA ALA A 79 8.62 3.95 17.57
C ALA A 79 9.14 2.63 17.00
N GLU A 80 8.26 1.62 16.86
CA GLU A 80 8.61 0.31 16.30
C GLU A 80 8.98 0.40 14.82
N ASN A 81 8.25 1.17 14.01
CA ASN A 81 8.62 1.42 12.61
C ASN A 81 9.91 2.22 12.48
N ALA A 82 10.19 3.15 13.41
CA ALA A 82 11.46 3.86 13.42
C ALA A 82 12.63 2.91 13.71
N GLN A 83 12.45 1.97 14.65
CA GLN A 83 13.44 0.94 14.95
C GLN A 83 13.62 -0.04 13.78
N LEU A 84 12.53 -0.50 13.15
CA LEU A 84 12.57 -1.35 11.96
C LEU A 84 13.30 -0.67 10.79
N LEU A 85 12.98 0.58 10.49
CA LEU A 85 13.64 1.34 9.42
C LEU A 85 15.14 1.53 9.70
N SER A 86 15.51 1.75 10.97
CA SER A 86 16.91 1.83 11.39
C SER A 86 17.65 0.49 11.18
N LEU A 87 17.03 -0.63 11.53
CA LEU A 87 17.59 -1.97 11.30
C LEU A 87 17.72 -2.28 9.80
N LEU A 88 16.70 -1.97 9.00
CA LEU A 88 16.75 -2.15 7.53
C LEU A 88 17.90 -1.34 6.89
N GLN A 89 18.08 -0.10 7.33
CA GLN A 89 19.20 0.72 6.86
C GLN A 89 20.55 0.08 7.22
N ARG A 90 20.70 -0.45 8.43
CA ARG A 90 21.93 -1.10 8.87
C ARG A 90 22.21 -2.41 8.14
N VAL A 91 21.18 -3.23 7.89
CA VAL A 91 21.30 -4.42 7.04
C VAL A 91 21.80 -4.04 5.66
N ALA A 92 21.27 -2.96 5.07
CA ALA A 92 21.72 -2.50 3.76
C ALA A 92 23.20 -2.07 3.76
N LEU A 93 23.67 -1.41 4.82
CA LEU A 93 25.07 -0.99 4.96
C LEU A 93 26.02 -2.17 5.19
N ALA A 94 25.65 -3.11 6.05
CA ALA A 94 26.43 -4.31 6.36
C ALA A 94 26.45 -5.33 5.20
N SER A 95 25.56 -5.20 4.22
CA SER A 95 25.54 -6.07 3.02
C SER A 95 26.56 -5.64 1.95
N THR A 96 27.34 -4.59 2.19
CA THR A 96 28.39 -4.14 1.26
C THR A 96 29.62 -5.05 1.33
N GLU A 97 30.36 -5.17 0.23
CA GLU A 97 31.50 -6.11 0.10
C GLU A 97 32.67 -5.77 1.04
N ASP A 98 32.74 -4.52 1.50
CA ASP A 98 33.80 -4.00 2.38
C ASP A 98 33.39 -3.96 3.86
N ALA A 99 32.18 -4.42 4.21
CA ALA A 99 31.73 -4.44 5.60
C ALA A 99 32.55 -5.46 6.42
N PRO A 100 33.11 -5.07 7.58
CA PRO A 100 33.91 -5.98 8.37
C PRO A 100 33.02 -7.05 9.03
N ASP A 101 33.53 -8.27 9.13
CA ASP A 101 32.76 -9.45 9.60
C ASP A 101 32.13 -9.24 10.99
N ASP A 102 32.76 -8.46 11.87
CA ASP A 102 32.24 -8.13 13.19
C ASP A 102 31.00 -7.22 13.12
N GLU A 103 30.97 -6.26 12.21
CA GLU A 103 29.80 -5.40 11.96
C GLU A 103 28.63 -6.21 11.39
N VAL A 104 28.90 -7.14 10.46
CA VAL A 104 27.89 -8.05 9.91
C VAL A 104 27.28 -8.94 10.99
N VAL A 105 28.13 -9.57 11.82
CA VAL A 105 27.67 -10.43 12.93
C VAL A 105 26.84 -9.63 13.94
N GLN A 106 27.26 -8.40 14.25
CA GLN A 106 26.53 -7.52 15.14
C GLN A 106 25.14 -7.18 14.57
N VAL A 107 25.06 -6.77 13.31
CA VAL A 107 23.78 -6.44 12.66
C VAL A 107 22.86 -7.66 12.62
N LEU A 108 23.37 -8.86 12.33
CA LEU A 108 22.59 -10.09 12.35
C LEU A 108 22.03 -10.42 13.74
N ALA A 109 22.84 -10.28 14.80
CA ALA A 109 22.40 -10.52 16.17
C ALA A 109 21.27 -9.56 16.59
N GLU A 110 21.37 -8.30 16.21
CA GLU A 110 20.35 -7.29 16.53
C GLU A 110 19.05 -7.51 15.74
N VAL A 111 19.13 -7.94 14.48
CA VAL A 111 17.96 -8.31 13.69
C VAL A 111 17.28 -9.56 14.25
N ASP A 112 18.04 -10.58 14.64
CA ASP A 112 17.50 -11.81 15.23
C ASP A 112 16.79 -11.54 16.57
N GLU A 113 17.41 -10.73 17.42
CA GLU A 113 16.81 -10.29 18.68
C GLU A 113 15.49 -9.54 18.42
N TRP A 114 15.49 -8.58 17.49
CA TRP A 114 14.29 -7.83 17.13
C TRP A 114 13.18 -8.74 16.57
N LEU A 115 13.51 -9.66 15.66
CA LEU A 115 12.55 -10.61 15.09
C LEU A 115 11.98 -11.56 16.15
N SER A 116 12.79 -11.98 17.13
CA SER A 116 12.33 -12.86 18.21
C SER A 116 11.25 -12.21 19.07
N GLN A 117 11.37 -10.91 19.34
CA GLN A 117 10.44 -10.11 20.13
C GLN A 117 9.14 -9.79 19.37
N HIS A 118 9.16 -9.83 18.03
CA HIS A 118 8.03 -9.48 17.17
C HIS A 118 7.48 -10.68 16.37
N SER A 119 7.77 -11.91 16.82
CA SER A 119 7.43 -13.16 16.10
C SER A 119 5.95 -13.59 16.23
N GLU A 120 5.19 -13.07 17.20
CA GLU A 120 3.80 -13.51 17.46
C GLU A 120 2.73 -12.82 16.59
N ASP A 121 3.02 -11.68 15.96
CA ASP A 121 2.04 -10.98 15.11
C ASP A 121 1.87 -11.60 13.71
N SER A 122 2.71 -12.59 13.37
CA SER A 122 2.68 -13.26 12.06
C SER A 122 1.64 -14.40 11.97
N ASN A 123 1.00 -14.80 13.08
CA ASN A 123 0.16 -16.01 13.11
C ASN A 123 -1.36 -15.77 12.96
N SER A 124 -1.81 -14.54 12.68
CA SER A 124 -3.25 -14.23 12.51
C SER A 124 -3.81 -14.49 11.11
N VAL A 125 -3.07 -15.13 10.20
CA VAL A 125 -3.55 -15.45 8.83
C VAL A 125 -4.01 -16.90 8.63
N SER A 126 -3.99 -17.74 9.68
CA SER A 126 -4.33 -19.17 9.55
C SER A 126 -5.78 -19.52 9.87
N ASN A 127 -6.68 -18.56 10.13
CA ASN A 127 -8.03 -18.87 10.64
C ASN A 127 -9.21 -18.24 9.88
N LEU A 128 -9.16 -18.21 8.55
CA LEU A 128 -10.35 -17.97 7.71
C LEU A 128 -10.42 -18.99 6.57
N LEU A 129 -10.58 -20.26 6.93
CA LEU A 129 -11.33 -21.22 6.12
C LEU A 129 -12.76 -21.22 6.65
N PHE A 130 -13.69 -20.58 5.93
CA PHE A 130 -15.07 -21.01 5.65
C PHE A 130 -15.75 -19.95 4.76
#